data_AF-A0A180FM86-F1
#
_entry.id   AF-A0A180FM86-F1
#
_cell.length_a   1.000
_cell.length_b   1.000
_cell.length_c   1.000
_cell.angle_alpha   90.00
_cell.angle_beta   90.00
_cell.angle_gamma   90.00
#
_symmetry.space_group_name_H-M   'P 1'
#
loop_
_entity.id
_entity.type
_entity.pdbx_description
1 polymer ?
#
loop_
_entity_poly.entity_id
_entity_poly.type
_entity_poly.pdbx_seq_one_letter_code
_entity_poly.pdbx_strand_id
1 'polypeptide(L)'
;MQHPENDESYKGLKVNKGITDVPIVNPYLKGRVQRKQYTPAEYVEAILKGDITILSQAVTLVESALHEHQVIAQEIIEKCLPYAGQSVRIGITGVPGAGKSTSIDVFGMHLLRQGHKLAVLAIDPSSERTKGSILGDKTRMEELSRQKNAFIRPSPSAGSLGGVARKTREIIVLCEAAGFDTLFVETVGVGQSETAVHSMVDFFLLIQLAGTGDELQGIKRGIMEMADGIIINKADGDNIDKAKLAASQFRNALHLFPASESGWTPQVLTYSGYYNLGIKEIWDMVEIYTRYTKGNGFFARKRNEQAKYWMYESINESLRDSFYHNPAVESLLATAEQQVLNNEVSSFIAAKRMMDVFLDNLKE
;
A
#
# COMPACT_ATOMS: atom_id res chain seq x y z
N MET A 1 21.31 53.38 1.03
CA MET A 1 21.11 53.99 2.37
C MET A 1 22.23 53.48 3.27
N GLN A 2 22.95 54.37 3.95
CA GLN A 2 24.03 54.00 4.87
C GLN A 2 23.41 53.37 6.12
N HIS A 3 23.62 52.07 6.31
CA HIS A 3 23.19 51.38 7.53
C HIS A 3 24.07 51.81 8.72
N PRO A 4 23.50 52.02 9.92
CA PRO A 4 24.19 52.53 11.12
C PRO A 4 25.32 51.62 11.62
N GLU A 5 25.40 50.40 11.11
CA GLU A 5 26.37 49.37 11.48
C GLU A 5 27.73 49.52 10.74
N ASN A 6 27.83 50.46 9.80
CA ASN A 6 29.07 50.79 9.07
C ASN A 6 29.83 52.00 9.66
N ASP A 7 29.49 52.41 10.88
CA ASP A 7 30.13 53.49 11.62
C ASP A 7 31.48 53.03 12.21
N GLU A 8 32.55 53.84 12.08
CA GLU A 8 33.91 53.50 12.55
C GLU A 8 34.01 53.24 14.07
N SER A 9 32.99 53.63 14.83
CA SER A 9 32.87 53.34 16.26
C SER A 9 32.72 51.84 16.58
N TYR A 10 32.31 51.00 15.62
CA TYR A 10 32.13 49.55 15.79
C TYR A 10 33.25 48.72 15.13
N LYS A 11 34.50 48.91 15.57
CA LYS A 11 35.70 48.24 14.99
C LYS A 11 35.70 46.69 15.03
N GLY A 12 34.79 46.07 15.77
CA GLY A 12 34.69 44.60 15.91
C GLY A 12 33.73 43.90 14.93
N LEU A 13 32.90 44.65 14.20
CA LEU A 13 31.91 44.10 13.28
C LEU A 13 32.29 44.43 11.83
N LYS A 14 33.15 43.60 11.23
CA LYS A 14 33.36 43.61 9.78
C LYS A 14 32.25 42.81 9.10
N VAL A 15 31.21 43.51 8.65
CA VAL A 15 30.21 42.92 7.76
C VAL A 15 30.84 42.78 6.37
N ASN A 16 31.01 41.55 5.89
CA ASN A 16 31.44 41.30 4.52
C ASN A 16 30.40 41.87 3.56
N LYS A 17 30.83 42.58 2.50
CA LYS A 17 29.92 43.01 1.42
C LYS A 17 29.17 41.78 0.91
N GLY A 18 27.84 41.82 0.98
CA GLY A 18 26.98 40.75 0.46
C GLY A 18 27.29 40.47 -1.00
N ILE A 19 27.47 39.20 -1.33
CA ILE A 19 27.65 38.73 -2.70
C ILE A 19 26.29 38.84 -3.36
N THR A 20 26.15 39.69 -4.38
CA THR A 20 24.86 39.99 -5.02
C THR A 20 24.29 38.80 -5.81
N ASP A 21 25.14 37.87 -6.22
CA ASP A 21 24.75 36.71 -7.01
C ASP A 21 25.42 35.44 -6.48
N VAL A 22 24.72 34.75 -5.57
CA VAL A 22 25.01 33.34 -5.29
C VAL A 22 24.27 32.53 -6.35
N PRO A 23 24.96 31.76 -7.21
CA PRO A 23 24.28 30.94 -8.19
C PRO A 23 23.39 29.92 -7.48
N ILE A 24 22.10 29.90 -7.84
CA ILE A 24 21.07 28.99 -7.28
C ILE A 24 21.44 27.51 -7.56
N VAL A 25 22.27 27.27 -8.58
CA VAL A 25 22.76 25.97 -8.99
C VAL A 25 24.28 25.97 -8.89
N ASN A 26 24.86 24.92 -8.29
CA ASN A 26 26.31 24.80 -8.11
C ASN A 26 27.03 24.99 -9.46
N PRO A 27 27.86 26.04 -9.64
CA PRO A 27 28.54 26.34 -10.91
C PRO A 27 29.60 25.29 -11.27
N TYR A 28 29.95 24.39 -10.35
CA TYR A 28 30.82 23.24 -10.57
C TYR A 28 30.07 21.94 -10.90
N LEU A 29 28.74 21.98 -11.09
CA LEU A 29 27.97 20.86 -11.66
C LEU A 29 28.43 20.64 -13.12
N LYS A 30 29.48 19.83 -13.28
CA LYS A 30 29.77 19.17 -14.55
C LYS A 30 28.55 18.31 -14.91
N GLY A 31 28.14 18.34 -16.19
CA GLY A 31 26.84 17.90 -16.69
C GLY A 31 26.26 16.64 -16.04
N ARG A 32 24.92 16.59 -15.90
CA ARG A 32 24.19 15.45 -15.33
C ARG A 32 24.76 14.15 -15.91
N VAL A 33 25.38 13.33 -15.07
CA VAL A 33 25.74 11.97 -15.42
C VAL A 33 24.47 11.32 -15.96
N GLN A 34 24.47 10.99 -17.25
CA GLN A 34 23.32 10.36 -17.89
C GLN A 34 23.08 9.06 -17.15
N ARG A 35 21.95 8.95 -16.44
CA ARG A 35 21.63 7.73 -15.71
C ARG A 35 21.62 6.59 -16.71
N LYS A 36 22.33 5.49 -16.38
CA LYS A 36 22.30 4.27 -17.19
C LYS A 36 20.84 3.88 -17.38
N GLN A 37 20.40 3.78 -18.63
CA GLN A 37 19.10 3.20 -18.97
C GLN A 37 19.27 1.69 -19.00
N TYR A 38 18.48 1.00 -18.19
CA TYR A 38 18.46 -0.46 -18.16
C TYR A 38 17.40 -0.96 -19.13
N THR A 39 17.73 -2.03 -19.86
CA THR A 39 16.74 -2.79 -20.61
C THR A 39 15.83 -3.58 -19.67
N PRO A 40 14.62 -3.99 -20.09
CA PRO A 40 13.77 -4.87 -19.31
C PRO A 40 14.47 -6.15 -18.83
N ALA A 41 15.34 -6.73 -19.68
CA ALA A 41 16.12 -7.92 -19.33
C ALA A 41 17.14 -7.65 -18.21
N GLU A 42 17.85 -6.52 -18.25
CA GLU A 42 18.78 -6.13 -17.17
C GLU A 42 18.04 -5.85 -15.85
N TYR A 43 16.83 -5.26 -15.92
CA TYR A 43 15.98 -5.10 -14.73
C TYR A 43 15.65 -6.46 -14.11
N VAL A 44 15.15 -7.40 -14.92
CA VAL A 44 14.78 -8.75 -14.45
C VAL A 44 15.98 -9.46 -13.85
N GLU A 45 17.13 -9.48 -14.53
CA GLU A 45 18.33 -10.14 -14.03
C GLU A 45 18.77 -9.59 -12.66
N ALA A 46 18.76 -8.27 -12.49
CA ALA A 46 19.15 -7.64 -11.22
C ALA A 46 18.11 -7.86 -10.11
N ILE A 47 16.82 -7.83 -10.45
CA ILE A 47 15.72 -8.14 -9.52
C ILE A 47 15.89 -9.57 -9.00
N LEU A 48 16.08 -10.56 -9.87
CA LEU A 48 16.27 -11.97 -9.47
C LEU A 48 17.53 -12.18 -8.61
N LYS A 49 18.55 -11.33 -8.74
CA LYS A 49 19.74 -11.32 -7.87
C LYS A 49 19.51 -10.61 -6.53
N GLY A 50 18.33 -10.04 -6.31
CA GLY A 50 17.96 -9.31 -5.09
C GLY A 50 18.53 -7.90 -5.01
N ASP A 51 18.83 -7.24 -6.14
CA ASP A 51 19.30 -5.85 -6.14
C ASP A 51 18.15 -4.90 -5.76
N ILE A 52 18.18 -4.41 -4.52
CA ILE A 52 17.15 -3.52 -3.97
C ILE A 52 17.11 -2.16 -4.69
N THR A 53 18.24 -1.70 -5.24
CA THR A 53 18.29 -0.43 -5.96
C THR A 53 17.56 -0.54 -7.29
N ILE A 54 17.80 -1.64 -8.03
CA ILE A 54 17.12 -1.90 -9.29
C ILE A 54 15.64 -2.24 -9.06
N LEU A 55 15.31 -3.01 -8.02
CA LEU A 55 13.92 -3.22 -7.58
C LEU A 55 13.20 -1.88 -7.33
N SER A 56 13.82 -0.96 -6.59
CA SER A 56 13.24 0.36 -6.32
C SER A 56 12.98 1.16 -7.60
N GLN A 57 13.87 1.06 -8.59
CA GLN A 57 13.70 1.71 -9.89
C GLN A 57 12.57 1.08 -10.70
N ALA A 58 12.46 -0.25 -10.72
CA ALA A 58 11.37 -0.96 -11.38
C ALA A 58 10.01 -0.61 -10.75
N VAL A 59 9.94 -0.56 -9.41
CA VAL A 59 8.76 -0.07 -8.68
C VAL A 59 8.42 1.38 -9.08
N THR A 60 9.42 2.23 -9.28
CA THR A 60 9.19 3.61 -9.75
C THR A 60 8.60 3.66 -11.16
N LEU A 61 8.96 2.71 -12.04
CA LEU A 61 8.35 2.60 -13.38
C LEU A 61 6.88 2.17 -13.28
N VAL A 62 6.57 1.17 -12.45
CA VAL A 62 5.19 0.73 -12.16
C VAL A 62 4.32 1.88 -11.68
N GLU A 63 4.87 2.73 -10.81
CA GLU A 63 4.13 3.84 -10.25
C GLU A 63 3.96 5.02 -11.21
N SER A 64 4.68 5.04 -12.33
CA SER A 64 4.66 6.15 -13.26
C SER A 64 3.33 6.28 -14.00
N ALA A 65 2.94 7.53 -14.26
CA ALA A 65 1.81 7.85 -15.14
C ALA A 65 2.20 7.91 -16.63
N LEU A 66 3.50 7.84 -16.96
CA LEU A 66 3.96 7.91 -18.34
C LEU A 66 3.78 6.55 -19.04
N HIS A 67 3.16 6.57 -20.21
CA HIS A 67 2.88 5.36 -20.99
C HIS A 67 4.15 4.56 -21.31
N GLU A 68 5.25 5.22 -21.70
CA GLU A 68 6.53 4.56 -22.00
C GLU A 68 7.08 3.78 -20.79
N HIS A 69 6.96 4.33 -19.58
CA HIS A 69 7.37 3.63 -18.36
C HIS A 69 6.46 2.44 -18.05
N GLN A 70 5.16 2.57 -18.31
CA GLN A 70 4.19 1.49 -18.08
C GLN A 70 4.46 0.31 -18.99
N VAL A 71 4.78 0.53 -20.28
CA VAL A 71 5.14 -0.54 -21.22
C VAL A 71 6.37 -1.31 -20.73
N ILE A 72 7.42 -0.60 -20.32
CA ILE A 72 8.63 -1.22 -19.77
C ILE A 72 8.31 -1.99 -18.47
N ALA A 73 7.51 -1.40 -17.58
CA ALA A 73 7.14 -2.03 -16.32
C ALA A 73 6.37 -3.35 -16.53
N GLN A 74 5.40 -3.37 -17.46
CA GLN A 74 4.64 -4.58 -17.79
C GLN A 74 5.56 -5.70 -18.32
N GLU A 75 6.50 -5.39 -19.21
CA GLU A 75 7.45 -6.38 -19.71
C GLU A 75 8.34 -6.96 -18.60
N ILE A 76 8.77 -6.13 -17.64
CA ILE A 76 9.52 -6.58 -16.46
C ILE A 76 8.64 -7.50 -15.59
N ILE A 77 7.41 -7.10 -15.30
CA ILE A 77 6.48 -7.87 -14.47
C ILE A 77 6.21 -9.24 -15.09
N GLU A 78 5.88 -9.30 -16.38
CA GLU A 78 5.61 -10.55 -17.10
C GLU A 78 6.79 -11.53 -17.02
N LYS A 79 8.01 -11.02 -17.20
CA LYS A 79 9.24 -11.82 -17.08
C LYS A 79 9.57 -12.24 -15.65
N CYS A 80 9.09 -11.50 -14.65
CA CYS A 80 9.22 -11.84 -13.24
C CYS A 80 8.16 -12.83 -12.73
N LEU A 81 7.00 -12.96 -13.39
CA LEU A 81 5.90 -13.84 -12.97
C LEU A 81 6.33 -15.29 -12.67
N PRO A 82 7.20 -15.96 -13.46
CA PRO A 82 7.62 -17.33 -13.17
C PRO A 82 8.39 -17.50 -11.85
N TYR A 83 8.93 -16.40 -11.31
CA TYR A 83 9.71 -16.38 -10.07
C TYR A 83 8.91 -15.84 -8.88
N ALA A 84 7.65 -15.47 -9.11
CA ALA A 84 6.75 -14.95 -8.09
C ALA A 84 5.91 -16.06 -7.43
N GLY A 85 5.16 -15.70 -6.39
CA GLY A 85 4.24 -16.59 -5.68
C GLY A 85 4.86 -17.45 -4.58
N GLN A 86 6.17 -17.39 -4.33
CA GLN A 86 6.83 -18.15 -3.26
C GLN A 86 6.92 -17.35 -1.94
N SER A 87 5.81 -16.75 -1.52
CA SER A 87 5.76 -15.92 -0.31
C SER A 87 4.51 -16.19 0.54
N VAL A 88 4.45 -15.58 1.73
CA VAL A 88 3.22 -15.38 2.50
C VAL A 88 2.87 -13.89 2.50
N ARG A 89 1.67 -13.55 2.01
CA ARG A 89 1.17 -12.18 1.91
C ARG A 89 0.20 -11.92 3.06
N ILE A 90 0.46 -10.90 3.87
CA ILE A 90 -0.32 -10.59 5.07
C ILE A 90 -0.86 -9.17 4.97
N GLY A 91 -2.17 -9.05 4.95
CA GLY A 91 -2.85 -7.76 5.04
C GLY A 91 -2.93 -7.32 6.48
N ILE A 92 -2.54 -6.09 6.78
CA ILE A 92 -2.58 -5.55 8.14
C ILE A 92 -3.48 -4.31 8.12
N THR A 93 -4.56 -4.36 8.88
CA THR A 93 -5.49 -3.24 9.04
C THR A 93 -5.81 -3.01 10.51
N GLY A 94 -6.44 -1.89 10.81
CA GLY A 94 -6.76 -1.48 12.17
C GLY A 94 -7.02 0.00 12.26
N VAL A 95 -7.77 0.40 13.29
CA VAL A 95 -8.16 1.81 13.48
C VAL A 95 -6.93 2.72 13.68
N PRO A 96 -7.03 4.03 13.34
CA PRO A 96 -5.99 4.98 13.69
C PRO A 96 -5.63 4.92 15.18
N GLY A 97 -4.34 4.90 15.52
CA GLY A 97 -3.88 4.79 16.90
C GLY A 97 -3.82 3.36 17.48
N ALA A 98 -4.26 2.34 16.74
CA ALA A 98 -4.15 0.92 17.12
C ALA A 98 -2.70 0.41 17.24
N GLY A 99 -1.72 1.21 16.80
CA GLY A 99 -0.30 0.85 16.85
C GLY A 99 0.16 0.01 15.67
N LYS A 100 -0.48 0.12 14.49
CA LYS A 100 -0.12 -0.66 13.29
C LYS A 100 1.35 -0.55 12.89
N SER A 101 1.87 0.67 12.73
CA SER A 101 3.28 0.87 12.34
C SER A 101 4.25 0.28 13.37
N THR A 102 3.99 0.45 14.68
CA THR A 102 4.75 -0.22 15.74
C THR A 102 4.67 -1.74 15.60
N SER A 103 3.50 -2.28 15.26
CA SER A 103 3.27 -3.71 15.12
C SER A 103 4.02 -4.27 13.91
N ILE A 104 3.98 -3.58 12.78
CA ILE A 104 4.75 -3.92 11.58
C ILE A 104 6.25 -3.92 11.88
N ASP A 105 6.75 -2.93 12.62
CA ASP A 105 8.16 -2.85 13.00
C ASP A 105 8.56 -4.06 13.87
N VAL A 106 7.81 -4.37 14.93
CA VAL A 106 8.16 -5.50 15.82
C VAL A 106 7.93 -6.88 15.20
N PHE A 107 6.87 -7.06 14.41
CA PHE A 107 6.63 -8.30 13.65
C PHE A 107 7.71 -8.48 12.59
N GLY A 108 8.07 -7.40 11.88
CA GLY A 108 9.13 -7.43 10.90
C GLY A 108 10.48 -7.78 11.52
N MET A 109 10.85 -7.14 12.62
CA MET A 109 12.09 -7.47 13.33
C MET A 109 12.11 -8.92 13.86
N HIS A 110 10.96 -9.47 14.28
CA HIS A 110 10.85 -10.89 14.63
C HIS A 110 11.17 -11.81 13.44
N LEU A 111 10.60 -11.53 12.27
CA LEU A 111 10.84 -12.29 11.04
C LEU A 111 12.29 -12.22 10.58
N LEU A 112 12.87 -11.03 10.56
CA LEU A 112 14.25 -10.83 10.12
C LEU A 112 15.25 -11.58 11.02
N ARG A 113 14.98 -11.66 12.33
CA ARG A 113 15.80 -12.46 13.26
C ARG A 113 15.74 -13.96 12.98
N GLN A 114 14.68 -14.43 12.32
CA GLN A 114 14.52 -15.82 11.87
C GLN A 114 15.11 -16.05 10.46
N GLY A 115 15.66 -15.03 9.83
CA GLY A 115 16.31 -15.12 8.51
C GLY A 115 15.40 -14.83 7.32
N HIS A 116 14.14 -14.44 7.56
CA HIS A 116 13.21 -14.06 6.49
C HIS A 116 13.60 -12.75 5.80
N LYS A 117 13.04 -12.53 4.61
CA LYS A 117 13.12 -11.27 3.86
C LYS A 117 11.74 -10.66 3.74
N LEU A 118 11.57 -9.46 4.29
CA LEU A 118 10.27 -8.80 4.42
C LEU A 118 10.13 -7.61 3.45
N ALA A 119 9.05 -7.59 2.67
CA ALA A 119 8.59 -6.37 2.00
C ALA A 119 7.36 -5.79 2.74
N VAL A 120 7.31 -4.47 2.93
CA VAL A 120 6.17 -3.75 3.50
C VAL A 120 5.66 -2.76 2.48
N LEU A 121 4.40 -2.92 2.06
CA LEU A 121 3.73 -2.11 1.04
C LEU A 121 2.51 -1.43 1.68
N ALA A 122 2.44 -0.10 1.59
CA ALA A 122 1.27 0.64 2.08
C ALA A 122 0.22 0.87 0.98
N ILE A 123 -1.05 0.94 1.37
CA ILE A 123 -2.16 1.40 0.52
C ILE A 123 -2.91 2.51 1.25
N ASP A 124 -2.85 3.73 0.70
CA ASP A 124 -3.53 4.92 1.18
C ASP A 124 -4.47 5.48 0.09
N PRO A 125 -5.80 5.40 0.25
CA PRO A 125 -6.74 6.03 -0.69
C PRO A 125 -6.53 7.55 -0.82
N SER A 126 -6.05 8.22 0.24
CA SER A 126 -5.84 9.67 0.23
C SER A 126 -4.62 10.10 -0.58
N SER A 127 -3.79 9.15 -1.02
CA SER A 127 -2.66 9.38 -1.92
C SER A 127 -3.06 10.03 -3.26
N GLU A 128 -4.33 9.89 -3.65
CA GLU A 128 -4.94 10.63 -4.77
C GLU A 128 -4.75 12.15 -4.64
N ARG A 129 -4.95 12.70 -3.43
CA ARG A 129 -4.85 14.14 -3.18
C ARG A 129 -3.41 14.61 -2.99
N THR A 130 -2.58 13.77 -2.38
CA THR A 130 -1.20 14.13 -1.99
C THR A 130 -0.17 13.82 -3.07
N LYS A 131 -0.56 13.14 -4.17
CA LYS A 131 0.34 12.66 -5.23
C LYS A 131 1.44 11.74 -4.67
N GLY A 132 1.09 10.93 -3.67
CA GLY A 132 1.96 9.95 -3.03
C GLY A 132 2.77 10.48 -1.86
N SER A 133 3.26 9.55 -1.03
CA SER A 133 4.11 9.85 0.12
C SER A 133 5.57 9.53 -0.21
N ILE A 134 6.44 10.54 -0.23
CA ILE A 134 7.87 10.34 -0.53
C ILE A 134 8.61 9.76 0.69
N LEU A 135 8.23 10.13 1.93
CA LEU A 135 8.97 9.82 3.16
C LEU A 135 8.09 9.43 4.36
N GLY A 136 6.77 9.66 4.32
CA GLY A 136 5.93 9.71 5.51
C GLY A 136 5.73 8.38 6.26
N ASP A 137 5.79 7.26 5.55
CA ASP A 137 5.58 5.93 6.16
C ASP A 137 6.87 5.31 6.68
N LYS A 138 8.03 5.66 6.09
CA LYS A 138 9.33 5.12 6.52
C LYS A 138 9.77 5.61 7.91
N THR A 139 9.37 6.82 8.31
CA THR A 139 9.74 7.38 9.63
C THR A 139 8.99 6.73 10.79
N ARG A 140 7.90 6.00 10.52
CA ARG A 140 7.11 5.30 11.55
C ARG A 140 7.62 3.88 11.86
N MET A 141 8.56 3.37 11.06
CA MET A 141 9.16 2.03 11.15
C MET A 141 10.69 2.19 11.27
N GLU A 142 11.14 2.72 12.40
CA GLU A 142 12.53 3.17 12.59
C GLU A 142 13.55 2.02 12.56
N GLU A 143 13.28 0.89 13.21
CA GLU A 143 14.23 -0.23 13.24
C GLU A 143 14.23 -0.97 11.91
N LEU A 144 13.04 -1.28 11.38
CA LEU A 144 12.87 -2.05 10.16
C LEU A 144 13.45 -1.34 8.94
N SER A 145 13.31 -0.01 8.86
CA SER A 145 13.84 0.79 7.74
C SER A 145 15.37 0.76 7.60
N ARG A 146 16.10 0.34 8.64
CA ARG A 146 17.56 0.20 8.64
C ARG A 146 18.03 -1.19 8.22
N GLN A 147 17.12 -2.15 8.09
CA GLN A 147 17.47 -3.55 7.83
C GLN A 147 17.65 -3.80 6.34
N LYS A 148 18.76 -4.46 5.96
CA LYS A 148 19.05 -4.81 4.56
C LYS A 148 18.06 -5.81 3.97
N ASN A 149 17.50 -6.67 4.80
CA ASN A 149 16.51 -7.69 4.40
C ASN A 149 15.07 -7.18 4.49
N ALA A 150 14.86 -5.87 4.74
CA ALA A 150 13.57 -5.22 4.69
C ALA A 150 13.48 -4.26 3.50
N PHE A 151 12.36 -4.30 2.78
CA PHE A 151 12.03 -3.33 1.74
C PHE A 151 10.71 -2.65 2.07
N ILE A 152 10.74 -1.34 2.31
CA ILE A 152 9.54 -0.57 2.66
C ILE A 152 9.20 0.37 1.51
N ARG A 153 7.96 0.25 1.01
CA ARG A 153 7.40 1.11 -0.04
C ARG A 153 6.13 1.81 0.46
N PRO A 154 6.13 3.17 0.51
CA PRO A 154 4.92 3.94 0.79
C PRO A 154 3.83 3.72 -0.27
N SER A 155 2.60 4.18 0.01
CA SER A 155 1.51 4.04 -0.94
C SER A 155 1.81 4.69 -2.29
N PRO A 156 1.61 3.97 -3.40
CA PRO A 156 1.75 4.55 -4.72
C PRO A 156 0.65 5.60 -4.93
N SER A 157 0.88 6.51 -5.86
CA SER A 157 -0.16 7.46 -6.31
C SER A 157 -0.87 6.87 -7.53
N ALA A 158 -2.19 6.85 -7.49
CA ALA A 158 -3.01 6.69 -8.67
C ALA A 158 -4.29 7.48 -8.44
N GLY A 159 -4.87 8.07 -9.49
CA GLY A 159 -6.06 8.91 -9.38
C GLY A 159 -7.33 8.19 -8.91
N SER A 160 -7.23 6.89 -8.58
CA SER A 160 -8.28 6.11 -7.91
C SER A 160 -7.67 5.03 -7.01
N LEU A 161 -8.40 4.61 -5.96
CA LEU A 161 -8.06 3.44 -5.14
C LEU A 161 -7.78 2.17 -5.97
N GLY A 162 -8.51 1.96 -7.07
CA GLY A 162 -8.30 0.84 -7.99
C GLY A 162 -6.88 0.83 -8.57
N GLY A 163 -6.44 1.97 -9.09
CA GLY A 163 -5.09 2.12 -9.65
C GLY A 163 -3.98 2.01 -8.60
N VAL A 164 -4.23 2.46 -7.36
CA VAL A 164 -3.28 2.28 -6.24
C VAL A 164 -3.12 0.79 -5.96
N ALA A 165 -4.23 0.08 -5.84
CA ALA A 165 -4.23 -1.33 -5.52
C ALA A 165 -3.67 -2.22 -6.65
N ARG A 166 -3.93 -1.87 -7.92
CA ARG A 166 -3.29 -2.50 -9.09
C ARG A 166 -1.77 -2.39 -9.02
N LYS A 167 -1.24 -1.16 -8.84
CA LYS A 167 0.21 -0.93 -8.72
C LYS A 167 0.81 -1.72 -7.56
N THR A 168 0.14 -1.76 -6.40
CA THR A 168 0.61 -2.56 -5.26
C THR A 168 0.69 -4.05 -5.62
N ARG A 169 -0.29 -4.59 -6.36
CA ARG A 169 -0.26 -5.99 -6.81
C ARG A 169 0.89 -6.28 -7.76
N GLU A 170 1.19 -5.36 -8.67
CA GLU A 170 2.35 -5.46 -9.56
C GLU A 170 3.67 -5.40 -8.78
N ILE A 171 3.75 -4.55 -7.75
CA ILE A 171 4.91 -4.46 -6.84
C ILE A 171 5.09 -5.76 -6.05
N ILE A 172 4.00 -6.41 -5.60
CA ILE A 172 4.07 -7.74 -4.94
C ILE A 172 4.83 -8.74 -5.81
N VAL A 173 4.54 -8.80 -7.12
CA VAL A 173 5.23 -9.70 -8.06
C VAL A 173 6.73 -9.40 -8.11
N LEU A 174 7.10 -8.13 -8.20
CA LEU A 174 8.52 -7.72 -8.23
C LEU A 174 9.25 -8.06 -6.93
N CYS A 175 8.61 -7.86 -5.78
CA CYS A 175 9.17 -8.23 -4.48
C CYS A 175 9.35 -9.75 -4.36
N GLU A 176 8.36 -10.55 -4.75
CA GLU A 176 8.47 -12.00 -4.72
C GLU A 176 9.61 -12.49 -5.64
N ALA A 177 9.70 -11.95 -6.85
CA ALA A 177 10.80 -12.27 -7.78
C ALA A 177 12.18 -11.85 -7.23
N ALA A 178 12.24 -10.80 -6.41
CA ALA A 178 13.47 -10.39 -5.71
C ALA A 178 13.83 -11.28 -4.50
N GLY A 179 13.04 -12.32 -4.22
CA GLY A 179 13.27 -13.26 -3.14
C GLY A 179 12.76 -12.81 -1.78
N PHE A 180 11.80 -11.86 -1.73
CA PHE A 180 11.05 -11.58 -0.51
C PHE A 180 10.05 -12.71 -0.25
N ASP A 181 10.19 -13.38 0.89
CA ASP A 181 9.36 -14.55 1.26
C ASP A 181 8.16 -14.17 2.13
N THR A 182 8.14 -12.94 2.67
CA THR A 182 7.03 -12.40 3.43
C THR A 182 6.70 -10.99 2.95
N LEU A 183 5.42 -10.71 2.75
CA LEU A 183 4.94 -9.38 2.36
C LEU A 183 3.88 -8.90 3.33
N PHE A 184 4.07 -7.72 3.91
CA PHE A 184 3.02 -7.01 4.63
C PHE A 184 2.39 -5.97 3.71
N VAL A 185 1.07 -5.98 3.63
CA VAL A 185 0.29 -4.97 2.90
C VAL A 185 -0.56 -4.22 3.92
N GLU A 186 -0.18 -2.99 4.25
CA GLU A 186 -0.86 -2.18 5.28
C GLU A 186 -1.90 -1.24 4.66
N THR A 187 -3.06 -1.12 5.31
CA THR A 187 -3.98 0.01 5.06
C THR A 187 -3.54 1.26 5.82
N VAL A 188 -3.38 2.37 5.11
CA VAL A 188 -3.09 3.68 5.71
C VAL A 188 -4.35 4.54 5.68
N GLY A 189 -4.61 5.24 6.78
CA GLY A 189 -5.68 6.24 6.88
C GLY A 189 -7.07 5.66 7.23
N VAL A 190 -8.08 6.47 6.93
CA VAL A 190 -9.52 6.15 7.06
C VAL A 190 -10.09 5.96 5.65
N GLY A 191 -10.67 4.80 5.35
CA GLY A 191 -11.08 4.49 3.98
C GLY A 191 -11.83 3.17 3.81
N GLN A 192 -11.92 2.73 2.55
CA GLN A 192 -12.41 1.41 2.11
C GLN A 192 -11.26 0.61 1.44
N SER A 193 -10.01 0.81 1.88
CA SER A 193 -8.85 0.09 1.35
C SER A 193 -8.76 -1.34 1.89
N GLU A 194 -9.53 -1.69 2.92
CA GLU A 194 -9.53 -3.02 3.54
C GLU A 194 -9.90 -4.11 2.55
N THR A 195 -10.94 -3.91 1.75
CA THR A 195 -11.36 -4.88 0.72
C THR A 195 -10.29 -5.04 -0.35
N ALA A 196 -9.65 -3.94 -0.76
CA ALA A 196 -8.57 -3.98 -1.75
C ALA A 196 -7.38 -4.78 -1.21
N VAL A 197 -6.94 -4.52 0.03
CA VAL A 197 -5.87 -5.30 0.69
C VAL A 197 -6.27 -6.77 0.82
N HIS A 198 -7.47 -7.07 1.31
CA HIS A 198 -7.95 -8.45 1.46
C HIS A 198 -7.93 -9.23 0.12
N SER A 199 -8.21 -8.55 -0.99
CA SER A 199 -8.21 -9.14 -2.34
C SER A 199 -6.81 -9.46 -2.91
N MET A 200 -5.72 -9.19 -2.19
CA MET A 200 -4.36 -9.43 -2.66
C MET A 200 -3.45 -10.17 -1.66
N VAL A 201 -3.98 -10.55 -0.50
CA VAL A 201 -3.22 -11.20 0.59
C VAL A 201 -3.74 -12.59 0.92
N ASP A 202 -2.90 -13.42 1.53
CA ASP A 202 -3.26 -14.76 1.96
C ASP A 202 -3.92 -14.75 3.33
N PHE A 203 -3.41 -13.93 4.24
CA PHE A 203 -3.89 -13.79 5.62
C PHE A 203 -4.24 -12.32 5.91
N PHE A 204 -5.42 -12.06 6.46
CA PHE A 204 -5.86 -10.70 6.81
C PHE A 204 -5.94 -10.52 8.33
N LEU A 205 -5.01 -9.71 8.86
CA LEU A 205 -4.82 -9.46 10.28
C LEU A 205 -5.45 -8.12 10.69
N LEU A 206 -6.39 -8.18 11.62
CA LEU A 206 -7.07 -7.00 12.18
C LEU A 206 -6.47 -6.62 13.54
N ILE A 207 -5.92 -5.42 13.65
CA ILE A 207 -5.39 -4.86 14.89
C ILE A 207 -6.45 -3.99 15.57
N GLN A 208 -6.75 -4.30 16.83
CA GLN A 208 -7.73 -3.58 17.66
C GLN A 208 -7.12 -3.08 18.97
N LEU A 209 -7.84 -2.19 19.63
CA LEU A 209 -7.54 -1.67 20.96
C LEU A 209 -8.65 -2.04 21.93
N ALA A 210 -8.27 -2.26 23.18
CA ALA A 210 -9.23 -2.39 24.26
C ALA A 210 -9.77 -1.03 24.73
N GLY A 211 -10.98 -1.01 25.27
CA GLY A 211 -11.49 0.11 26.08
C GLY A 211 -12.23 1.22 25.31
N THR A 212 -12.75 0.95 24.12
CA THR A 212 -13.60 1.91 23.37
C THR A 212 -15.05 1.95 23.84
N GLY A 213 -15.40 1.21 24.90
CA GLY A 213 -16.77 1.12 25.46
C GLY A 213 -17.58 -0.01 24.83
N ASP A 214 -17.93 0.13 23.54
CA ASP A 214 -18.51 -0.94 22.70
C ASP A 214 -17.50 -1.30 21.61
N GLU A 215 -16.73 -2.36 21.86
CA GLU A 215 -15.62 -2.74 20.98
C GLU A 215 -16.08 -3.24 19.60
N LEU A 216 -17.31 -3.71 19.50
CA LEU A 216 -17.89 -4.22 18.26
C LEU A 216 -18.52 -3.10 17.42
N GLN A 217 -19.08 -2.05 18.05
CA GLN A 217 -19.75 -0.95 17.35
C GLN A 217 -18.81 -0.12 16.47
N GLY A 218 -17.52 -0.09 16.78
CA GLY A 218 -16.50 0.62 15.99
C GLY A 218 -16.06 -0.10 14.72
N ILE A 219 -16.43 -1.36 14.52
CA ILE A 219 -15.95 -2.17 13.40
C ILE A 219 -17.07 -2.41 12.41
N LYS A 220 -16.81 -2.07 11.14
CA LYS A 220 -17.72 -2.40 10.05
C LYS A 220 -17.84 -3.93 9.99
N ARG A 221 -19.06 -4.44 10.02
CA ARG A 221 -19.36 -5.88 9.90
C ARG A 221 -18.54 -6.57 8.80
N GLY A 222 -18.40 -5.95 7.63
CA GLY A 222 -17.60 -6.50 6.53
C GLY A 222 -16.10 -6.67 6.83
N ILE A 223 -15.50 -5.83 7.69
CA ILE A 223 -14.07 -5.98 8.05
C ILE A 223 -13.87 -7.19 8.98
N MET A 224 -14.79 -7.44 9.91
CA MET A 224 -14.73 -8.62 10.77
C MET A 224 -14.86 -9.90 9.96
N GLU A 225 -15.76 -9.92 8.97
CA GLU A 225 -15.97 -11.09 8.09
C GLU A 225 -14.73 -11.42 7.25
N MET A 226 -13.86 -10.44 6.97
CA MET A 226 -12.60 -10.62 6.24
C MET A 226 -11.42 -11.07 7.12
N ALA A 227 -11.52 -11.00 8.45
CA ALA A 227 -10.38 -11.22 9.33
C ALA A 227 -10.05 -12.72 9.48
N ASP A 228 -8.85 -13.13 9.07
CA ASP A 228 -8.30 -14.46 9.35
C ASP A 228 -7.73 -14.53 10.78
N GLY A 229 -7.40 -13.39 11.39
CA GLY A 229 -7.02 -13.26 12.79
C GLY A 229 -7.23 -11.85 13.33
N ILE A 230 -7.51 -11.75 14.63
CA ILE A 230 -7.69 -10.47 15.33
C ILE A 230 -6.68 -10.39 16.47
N ILE A 231 -6.02 -9.25 16.61
CA ILE A 231 -5.06 -9.01 17.69
C ILE A 231 -5.37 -7.74 18.44
N ILE A 232 -5.47 -7.84 19.76
CA ILE A 232 -5.73 -6.71 20.65
C ILE A 232 -4.38 -6.19 21.16
N ASN A 233 -3.98 -5.01 20.67
CA ASN A 233 -2.71 -4.38 21.04
C ASN A 233 -2.81 -3.64 22.38
N LYS A 234 -1.66 -3.21 22.90
CA LYS A 234 -1.49 -2.51 24.18
C LYS A 234 -1.99 -3.33 25.36
N ALA A 235 -1.85 -4.65 25.30
CA ALA A 235 -2.15 -5.56 26.40
C ALA A 235 -0.99 -5.55 27.40
N ASP A 236 -0.80 -4.42 28.07
CA ASP A 236 0.28 -4.16 29.04
C ASP A 236 -0.24 -3.34 30.23
N GLY A 237 0.48 -3.40 31.36
CA GLY A 237 0.13 -2.71 32.61
C GLY A 237 -1.33 -2.93 33.02
N ASP A 238 -2.02 -1.85 33.34
CA ASP A 238 -3.43 -1.85 33.77
C ASP A 238 -4.43 -2.15 32.63
N ASN A 239 -3.94 -2.31 31.39
CA ASN A 239 -4.78 -2.59 30.23
C ASN A 239 -4.87 -4.09 29.89
N ILE A 240 -4.11 -4.96 30.58
CA ILE A 240 -4.12 -6.41 30.33
C ILE A 240 -5.53 -7.00 30.46
N ASP A 241 -6.26 -6.67 31.54
CA ASP A 241 -7.59 -7.24 31.78
C ASP A 241 -8.64 -6.71 30.80
N LYS A 242 -8.52 -5.44 30.42
CA LYS A 242 -9.37 -4.84 29.36
C LYS A 242 -9.11 -5.52 28.02
N ALA A 243 -7.85 -5.77 27.65
CA ALA A 243 -7.49 -6.47 26.43
C ALA A 243 -7.95 -7.93 26.41
N LYS A 244 -7.95 -8.62 27.56
CA LYS A 244 -8.52 -9.96 27.67
C LYS A 244 -10.04 -9.96 27.51
N LEU A 245 -10.72 -8.97 28.10
CA LEU A 245 -12.18 -8.80 27.96
C LEU A 245 -12.55 -8.53 26.49
N ALA A 246 -11.87 -7.59 25.86
CA ALA A 246 -11.93 -7.29 24.43
C ALA A 246 -11.79 -8.56 23.58
N ALA A 247 -10.71 -9.32 23.79
CA ALA A 247 -10.45 -10.54 23.06
C ALA A 247 -11.56 -11.58 23.24
N SER A 248 -12.14 -11.69 24.44
CA SER A 248 -13.28 -12.57 24.71
C SER A 248 -14.54 -12.14 23.94
N GLN A 249 -14.85 -10.84 23.91
CA GLN A 249 -15.98 -10.30 23.15
C GLN A 249 -15.84 -10.58 21.66
N PHE A 250 -14.65 -10.38 21.09
CA PHE A 250 -14.37 -10.71 19.69
C PHE A 250 -14.48 -12.20 19.38
N ARG A 251 -13.99 -13.09 20.25
CA ARG A 251 -14.18 -14.54 20.06
C ARG A 251 -15.66 -14.91 20.02
N ASN A 252 -16.44 -14.39 20.96
CA ASN A 252 -17.89 -14.64 21.01
C ASN A 252 -18.59 -14.13 19.75
N ALA A 253 -18.22 -12.95 19.26
CA ALA A 253 -18.78 -12.39 18.03
C ALA A 253 -18.41 -13.24 16.80
N LEU A 254 -17.17 -13.72 16.71
CA LEU A 254 -16.71 -14.57 15.59
C LEU A 254 -17.50 -15.88 15.48
N HIS A 255 -17.97 -16.45 16.60
CA HIS A 255 -18.82 -17.63 16.60
C HIS A 255 -20.21 -17.41 16.01
N LEU A 256 -20.64 -16.16 15.82
CA LEU A 256 -21.93 -15.83 15.21
C LEU A 256 -21.86 -15.75 13.68
N PHE A 257 -20.65 -15.72 13.10
CA PHE A 257 -20.44 -15.69 11.66
C PHE A 257 -20.41 -17.10 11.06
N PRO A 258 -20.79 -17.26 9.79
CA PRO A 258 -20.64 -18.54 9.10
C PRO A 258 -19.18 -18.97 9.06
N ALA A 259 -18.95 -20.29 8.99
CA ALA A 259 -17.61 -20.82 8.83
C ALA A 259 -16.96 -20.25 7.56
N SER A 260 -15.66 -19.90 7.65
CA SER A 260 -14.91 -19.42 6.51
C SER A 260 -14.79 -20.50 5.43
N GLU A 261 -14.69 -20.10 4.16
CA GLU A 261 -14.52 -21.05 3.05
C GLU A 261 -13.25 -21.91 3.16
N SER A 262 -12.28 -21.47 3.95
CA SER A 262 -11.04 -22.19 4.21
C SER A 262 -11.21 -23.27 5.28
N GLY A 263 -12.30 -23.24 6.05
CA GLY A 263 -12.49 -24.03 7.26
C GLY A 263 -11.74 -23.50 8.49
N TRP A 264 -10.96 -22.42 8.33
CA TRP A 264 -10.26 -21.78 9.44
C TRP A 264 -11.23 -21.06 10.36
N THR A 265 -11.05 -21.22 11.66
CA THR A 265 -11.72 -20.39 12.67
C THR A 265 -10.77 -19.27 13.08
N PRO A 266 -11.11 -17.99 12.80
CA PRO A 266 -10.26 -16.88 13.17
C PRO A 266 -9.94 -16.86 14.65
N GLN A 267 -8.66 -16.68 14.98
CA GLN A 267 -8.21 -16.62 16.38
C GLN A 267 -8.13 -15.16 16.84
N VAL A 268 -8.33 -14.97 18.15
CA VAL A 268 -8.19 -13.66 18.79
C VAL A 268 -7.13 -13.73 19.89
N LEU A 269 -6.05 -12.98 19.72
CA LEU A 269 -4.91 -12.92 20.64
C LEU A 269 -4.71 -11.51 21.18
N THR A 270 -3.93 -11.39 22.25
CA THR A 270 -3.57 -10.11 22.89
C THR A 270 -2.06 -9.96 22.89
N TYR A 271 -1.55 -8.75 22.68
CA TYR A 271 -0.11 -8.49 22.64
C TYR A 271 0.21 -7.04 23.03
N SER A 272 1.50 -6.78 23.28
CA SER A 272 2.02 -5.42 23.39
C SER A 272 3.14 -5.23 22.40
N GLY A 273 2.88 -4.43 21.36
CA GLY A 273 3.92 -4.03 20.42
C GLY A 273 5.03 -3.22 21.10
N TYR A 274 4.70 -2.36 22.07
CA TYR A 274 5.69 -1.52 22.74
C TYR A 274 6.67 -2.34 23.60
N TYR A 275 6.17 -3.34 24.34
CA TYR A 275 6.99 -4.18 25.22
C TYR A 275 7.47 -5.48 24.55
N ASN A 276 7.18 -5.70 23.26
CA ASN A 276 7.49 -6.93 22.54
C ASN A 276 6.90 -8.21 23.18
N LEU A 277 5.69 -8.12 23.75
CA LEU A 277 4.99 -9.25 24.38
C LEU A 277 3.98 -9.85 23.42
N GLY A 278 3.86 -11.19 23.36
CA GLY A 278 2.85 -11.88 22.54
C GLY A 278 3.17 -11.98 21.05
N ILE A 279 4.37 -11.51 20.63
CA ILE A 279 4.76 -11.42 19.22
C ILE A 279 4.90 -12.80 18.58
N LYS A 280 5.52 -13.75 19.30
CA LYS A 280 5.74 -15.11 18.81
C LYS A 280 4.41 -15.82 18.59
N GLU A 281 3.48 -15.71 19.53
CA GLU A 281 2.19 -16.36 19.50
C GLU A 281 1.33 -15.87 18.33
N ILE A 282 1.41 -14.57 18.01
CA ILE A 282 0.76 -14.00 16.82
C ILE A 282 1.38 -14.58 15.55
N TRP A 283 2.70 -14.70 15.49
CA TRP A 283 3.35 -15.27 14.31
C TRP A 283 3.05 -16.76 14.14
N ASP A 284 3.07 -17.52 15.24
CA ASP A 284 2.68 -18.93 15.26
C ASP A 284 1.26 -19.13 14.68
N MET A 285 0.32 -18.23 15.00
CA MET A 285 -1.03 -18.24 14.41
C MET A 285 -1.00 -18.10 12.88
N VAL A 286 -0.20 -17.17 12.34
CA VAL A 286 -0.06 -16.98 10.87
C VAL A 286 0.56 -18.21 10.21
N GLU A 287 1.56 -18.82 10.83
CA GLU A 287 2.19 -20.05 10.33
C GLU A 287 1.22 -21.24 10.35
N ILE A 288 0.43 -21.39 11.42
CA ILE A 288 -0.59 -22.42 11.55
C ILE A 288 -1.65 -22.25 10.45
N TYR A 289 -2.17 -21.03 10.25
CA TYR A 289 -3.09 -20.73 9.15
C TYR A 289 -2.50 -21.09 7.80
N THR A 290 -1.25 -20.68 7.55
CA THR A 290 -0.58 -20.91 6.27
C THR A 290 -0.42 -22.40 6.00
N ARG A 291 -0.01 -23.18 7.01
CA ARG A 291 0.10 -24.64 6.90
C ARG A 291 -1.27 -25.29 6.68
N TYR A 292 -2.29 -24.85 7.41
CA TYR A 292 -3.65 -25.38 7.32
C TYR A 292 -4.26 -25.15 5.94
N THR A 293 -4.20 -23.92 5.42
CA THR A 293 -4.75 -23.54 4.12
C THR A 293 -3.95 -24.09 2.94
N LYS A 294 -2.64 -24.31 3.09
CA LYS A 294 -1.87 -25.07 2.10
C LYS A 294 -2.26 -26.55 2.12
N GLY A 295 -2.42 -27.14 3.31
CA GLY A 295 -2.78 -28.55 3.48
C GLY A 295 -4.15 -28.93 2.91
N ASN A 296 -5.12 -28.01 2.91
CA ASN A 296 -6.45 -28.23 2.34
C ASN A 296 -6.65 -27.63 0.93
N GLY A 297 -5.60 -27.06 0.33
CA GLY A 297 -5.64 -26.48 -1.02
C GLY A 297 -6.27 -25.09 -1.12
N PHE A 298 -6.83 -24.54 -0.03
CA PHE A 298 -7.45 -23.21 -0.04
C PHE A 298 -6.46 -22.10 -0.41
N PHE A 299 -5.20 -22.19 0.03
CA PHE A 299 -4.18 -21.16 -0.21
C PHE A 299 -3.99 -20.87 -1.71
N ALA A 300 -3.84 -21.91 -2.53
CA ALA A 300 -3.69 -21.77 -3.97
C ALA A 300 -5.00 -21.33 -4.64
N ARG A 301 -6.15 -21.87 -4.19
CA ARG A 301 -7.47 -21.48 -4.70
C ARG A 301 -7.75 -20.00 -4.48
N LYS A 302 -7.50 -19.48 -3.27
CA LYS A 302 -7.66 -18.07 -2.91
C LYS A 302 -6.85 -17.17 -3.85
N ARG A 303 -5.58 -17.50 -4.09
CA ARG A 303 -4.72 -16.73 -5.01
C ARG A 303 -5.21 -16.75 -6.46
N ASN A 304 -5.73 -17.88 -6.93
CA ASN A 304 -6.30 -17.98 -8.28
C ASN A 304 -7.56 -17.11 -8.43
N GLU A 305 -8.47 -17.16 -7.45
CA GLU A 305 -9.65 -16.29 -7.45
C GLU A 305 -9.28 -14.81 -7.35
N GLN A 306 -8.27 -14.46 -6.54
CA GLN A 306 -7.72 -13.11 -6.52
C GLN A 306 -7.15 -12.70 -7.89
N ALA A 307 -6.37 -13.57 -8.56
CA ALA A 307 -5.85 -13.28 -9.89
C ALA A 307 -6.95 -13.03 -10.92
N LYS A 308 -7.99 -13.85 -10.90
CA LYS A 308 -9.19 -13.67 -11.73
C LYS A 308 -9.91 -12.37 -11.41
N TYR A 309 -10.13 -12.05 -10.14
CA TYR A 309 -10.74 -10.79 -9.70
C TYR A 309 -9.97 -9.59 -10.25
N TRP A 310 -8.64 -9.59 -10.12
CA TRP A 310 -7.80 -8.49 -10.58
C TRP A 310 -7.73 -8.35 -12.10
N MET A 311 -7.89 -9.45 -12.85
CA MET A 311 -8.06 -9.38 -14.30
C MET A 311 -9.33 -8.60 -14.66
N TYR A 312 -10.48 -8.93 -14.04
CA TYR A 312 -11.73 -8.18 -14.28
C TYR A 312 -11.62 -6.72 -13.84
N GLU A 313 -11.00 -6.46 -12.69
CA GLU A 313 -10.80 -5.08 -12.22
C GLU A 313 -9.93 -4.27 -13.18
N SER A 314 -8.89 -4.89 -13.75
CA SER A 314 -8.01 -4.26 -14.74
C SER A 314 -8.75 -3.96 -16.05
N ILE A 315 -9.66 -4.85 -16.48
CA ILE A 315 -10.54 -4.61 -17.64
C ILE A 315 -11.44 -3.40 -17.37
N ASN A 316 -12.08 -3.36 -16.19
CA ASN A 316 -12.99 -2.26 -15.81
C ASN A 316 -12.25 -0.92 -15.74
N GLU A 317 -11.06 -0.89 -15.14
CA GLU A 317 -10.21 0.30 -15.07
C GLU A 317 -9.79 0.76 -16.47
N SER A 318 -9.31 -0.16 -17.31
CA SER A 318 -8.88 0.18 -18.67
C SER A 318 -10.02 0.71 -19.54
N LEU A 319 -11.23 0.15 -19.42
CA LEU A 319 -12.41 0.64 -20.13
C LEU A 319 -12.81 2.03 -19.64
N ARG A 320 -12.81 2.23 -18.31
CA ARG A 320 -13.10 3.53 -17.69
C ARG A 320 -12.11 4.60 -18.16
N ASP A 321 -10.83 4.29 -18.12
CA ASP A 321 -9.77 5.23 -18.52
C ASP A 321 -9.84 5.53 -20.02
N SER A 322 -10.08 4.50 -20.85
CA SER A 322 -10.30 4.69 -22.30
C SER A 322 -11.52 5.56 -22.61
N PHE A 323 -12.59 5.41 -21.83
CA PHE A 323 -13.80 6.22 -21.97
C PHE A 323 -13.54 7.70 -21.63
N TYR A 324 -12.98 7.99 -20.46
CA TYR A 324 -12.79 9.37 -20.01
C TYR A 324 -11.67 10.12 -20.75
N HIS A 325 -10.69 9.43 -21.33
CA HIS A 325 -9.65 10.04 -22.17
C HIS A 325 -10.02 10.05 -23.66
N ASN A 326 -11.23 9.62 -24.04
CA ASN A 326 -11.69 9.74 -25.41
C ASN A 326 -12.00 11.22 -25.73
N PRO A 327 -11.40 11.82 -26.77
CA PRO A 327 -11.59 13.25 -27.07
C PRO A 327 -13.05 13.65 -27.31
N ALA A 328 -13.86 12.77 -27.93
CA ALA A 328 -15.28 13.04 -28.17
C ALA A 328 -16.06 13.08 -26.86
N VAL A 329 -15.80 12.12 -25.96
CA VAL A 329 -16.39 12.09 -24.61
C VAL A 329 -15.96 13.31 -23.80
N GLU A 330 -14.66 13.60 -23.74
CA GLU A 330 -14.10 14.72 -22.97
C GLU A 330 -14.70 16.07 -23.39
N SER A 331 -14.93 16.26 -24.69
CA SER A 331 -15.53 17.49 -25.23
C SER A 331 -17.00 17.70 -24.83
N LEU A 332 -17.75 16.62 -24.56
CA LEU A 332 -19.20 16.67 -24.29
C LEU A 332 -19.55 16.44 -22.81
N LEU A 333 -18.63 15.90 -22.02
CA LEU A 333 -18.88 15.48 -20.64
C LEU A 333 -19.36 16.65 -19.77
N ALA A 334 -18.69 17.80 -19.84
CA ALA A 334 -19.07 18.98 -19.06
C ALA A 334 -20.49 19.47 -19.39
N THR A 335 -20.90 19.40 -20.66
CA THR A 335 -22.26 19.75 -21.07
C THR A 335 -23.29 18.76 -20.53
N ALA A 336 -23.00 17.45 -20.62
CA ALA A 336 -23.88 16.41 -20.09
C ALA A 336 -24.05 16.53 -18.56
N GLU A 337 -22.99 16.86 -17.83
CA GLU A 337 -23.04 17.12 -16.39
C GLU A 337 -23.96 18.30 -16.06
N GLN A 338 -23.84 19.42 -16.78
CA GLN A 338 -24.72 20.58 -16.58
C GLN A 338 -26.19 20.26 -16.86
N GLN A 339 -26.49 19.48 -17.91
CA GLN A 339 -27.85 19.03 -18.20
C GLN A 339 -28.45 18.19 -17.06
N VAL A 340 -27.65 17.35 -16.41
CA VAL A 340 -28.09 16.56 -15.24
C VAL A 340 -28.34 17.47 -14.05
N LEU A 341 -27.40 18.38 -13.74
CA LEU A 341 -27.52 19.30 -12.60
C LEU A 341 -28.70 20.26 -12.74
N ASN A 342 -29.03 20.66 -13.96
CA ASN A 342 -30.19 21.50 -14.28
C ASN A 342 -31.52 20.73 -14.35
N ASN A 343 -31.51 19.41 -14.13
CA ASN A 343 -32.65 18.51 -14.29
C ASN A 343 -33.26 18.49 -15.70
N GLU A 344 -32.47 18.80 -16.74
CA GLU A 344 -32.89 18.73 -18.14
C GLU A 344 -32.90 17.28 -18.64
N VAL A 345 -31.99 16.45 -18.11
CA VAL A 345 -31.84 15.03 -18.45
C VAL A 345 -31.53 14.23 -17.18
N SER A 346 -32.06 13.00 -17.07
CA SER A 346 -31.70 12.11 -15.96
C SER A 346 -30.25 11.63 -16.06
N SER A 347 -29.63 11.32 -14.92
CA SER A 347 -28.26 10.76 -14.86
C SER A 347 -28.08 9.51 -15.72
N PHE A 348 -29.09 8.63 -15.76
CA PHE A 348 -29.05 7.40 -16.57
C PHE A 348 -29.09 7.67 -18.08
N ILE A 349 -29.91 8.64 -18.52
CA ILE A 349 -30.00 8.99 -19.95
C ILE A 349 -28.73 9.72 -20.40
N ALA A 350 -28.22 10.64 -19.58
CA ALA A 350 -26.96 11.34 -19.86
C ALA A 350 -25.80 10.33 -19.97
N ALA A 351 -25.66 9.41 -19.02
CA ALA A 351 -24.64 8.36 -19.06
C ALA A 351 -24.77 7.49 -20.32
N LYS A 352 -25.99 7.06 -20.69
CA LYS A 352 -26.20 6.30 -21.93
C LYS A 352 -25.76 7.08 -23.17
N ARG A 353 -26.13 8.37 -23.28
CA ARG A 353 -25.71 9.21 -24.42
C ARG A 353 -24.19 9.32 -24.51
N MET A 354 -23.50 9.51 -23.38
CA MET A 354 -22.04 9.56 -23.37
C MET A 354 -21.42 8.22 -23.80
N MET A 355 -22.01 7.09 -23.39
CA MET A 355 -21.60 5.76 -23.86
C MET A 355 -21.83 5.58 -25.37
N ASP A 356 -22.97 6.03 -25.89
CA ASP A 356 -23.26 5.95 -27.33
C ASP A 356 -22.22 6.75 -28.14
N VAL A 357 -21.88 7.97 -27.68
CA VAL A 357 -20.80 8.79 -28.28
C VAL A 357 -19.46 8.06 -28.29
N PHE A 358 -19.08 7.44 -27.17
CA PHE A 358 -17.84 6.67 -27.09
C PHE A 358 -17.82 5.50 -28.07
N LEU A 359 -18.91 4.72 -28.13
CA LEU A 359 -19.02 3.55 -28.99
C LEU A 359 -19.05 3.90 -30.47
N ASP A 360 -19.64 5.03 -30.84
CA ASP A 360 -19.66 5.49 -32.23
C ASP A 360 -18.30 6.03 -32.67
N ASN A 361 -17.58 6.73 -31.79
CA ASN A 361 -16.22 7.18 -32.09
C ASN A 361 -15.21 6.03 -32.23
N LEU A 362 -15.44 4.88 -31.59
CA LEU A 362 -14.60 3.68 -31.78
C LEU A 362 -14.82 2.96 -33.13
N LYS A 363 -15.92 3.25 -33.84
CA LYS A 363 -16.23 2.63 -35.13
C LYS A 363 -15.65 3.41 -36.32
N GLU A 364 -15.33 4.68 -36.10
CA GLU A 364 -14.62 5.55 -37.05
C GLU A 364 -13.11 5.29 -36.99
#